data_AF-A0A920TVG2-F1
#
_entry.id   AF-A0A920TVG2-F1
#
_cell.length_a   1.000
_cell.length_b   1.000
_cell.length_c   1.000
_cell.angle_alpha   90.00
_cell.angle_beta   90.00
_cell.angle_gamma   90.00
#
_symmetry.space_group_name_H-M   'P 1'
#
loop_
_entity.id
_entity.type
_entity.pdbx_description
1 polymer ?
#
loop_
_entity_poly.entity_id
_entity_poly.type
_entity_poly.pdbx_seq_one_letter_code
_entity_poly.pdbx_strand_id
1 'polypeptide(L)' 'MADQVGVFYTDLADPDLKSAFALVHSRFSTNTLGHWKLAHPYRYLAHNGENQHR' A
#
# COMPACT_ATOMS: atom_id res chain seq x y z
N MET A 1 5.07 9.19 5.93
CA MET A 1 4.83 8.95 4.50
C MET A 1 3.52 8.23 4.22
N ALA A 2 3.06 7.30 5.09
CA ALA A 2 1.73 6.69 4.96
C ALA A 2 0.55 7.67 5.19
N ASP A 3 0.82 8.82 5.81
CA ASP A 3 -0.12 9.92 6.04
C ASP A 3 -0.65 10.56 4.75
N GLN A 4 0.11 10.49 3.65
CA GLN A 4 -0.30 11.09 2.38
C GLN A 4 -1.42 10.31 1.67
N VAL A 5 -1.57 9.02 1.97
CA VAL A 5 -2.58 8.16 1.32
C VAL A 5 -3.99 8.68 1.59
N GLY A 6 -4.29 9.08 2.83
CA GLY A 6 -5.60 9.62 3.20
C GLY A 6 -5.91 11.01 2.62
N VAL A 7 -4.88 11.76 2.22
CA VAL A 7 -5.05 13.06 1.56
C VAL A 7 -5.23 12.88 0.05
N PHE A 8 -4.52 11.92 -0.55
CA PHE A 8 -4.56 11.65 -1.98
C PHE A 8 -5.86 10.93 -2.40
N TYR A 9 -6.33 9.98 -1.60
CA TYR A 9 -7.58 9.24 -1.82
C TYR A 9 -8.66 9.75 -0.85
N THR A 10 -9.40 10.77 -1.28
CA THR A 10 -10.39 11.45 -0.41
C THR A 10 -11.60 10.57 -0.08
N ASP A 11 -11.85 9.53 -0.88
CA ASP A 11 -12.84 8.48 -0.61
C ASP A 11 -12.54 7.71 0.68
N LEU A 12 -11.29 7.68 1.14
CA LEU A 12 -10.94 7.09 2.44
C LEU A 12 -11.51 7.85 3.64
N ALA A 13 -11.92 9.11 3.44
CA ALA A 13 -12.58 9.91 4.47
C ALA A 13 -14.13 9.83 4.40
N ASP A 14 -14.68 9.10 3.43
CA ASP A 14 -16.12 8.97 3.25
C ASP A 14 -16.75 8.17 4.41
N PRO A 15 -17.77 8.70 5.11
CA PRO A 15 -18.45 7.97 6.17
C PRO A 15 -19.11 6.66 5.71
N ASP A 16 -19.43 6.51 4.43
CA ASP A 16 -20.04 5.30 3.85
C ASP A 16 -18.99 4.23 3.49
N LEU A 17 -17.70 4.57 3.47
CA LEU A 17 -16.63 3.59 3.26
C LEU A 17 -16.50 2.69 4.51
N LYS A 18 -17.11 1.51 4.44
CA LYS A 18 -17.05 0.49 5.49
C LYS A 18 -16.49 -0.81 4.94
N SER A 19 -15.65 -1.47 5.72
CA SER A 19 -15.14 -2.82 5.43
C SER A 19 -15.00 -3.61 6.72
N ALA A 20 -15.13 -4.93 6.64
CA ALA A 20 -14.88 -5.83 7.75
C ALA A 20 -13.38 -5.92 8.10
N PHE A 21 -12.49 -5.65 7.13
CA PHE A 21 -11.05 -5.59 7.33
C PHE A 21 -10.36 -4.67 6.32
N ALA A 22 -9.12 -4.27 6.60
CA ALA A 22 -8.27 -3.52 5.67
C ALA A 22 -6.84 -4.06 5.71
N LEU A 23 -6.15 -4.01 4.57
CA LEU A 23 -4.73 -4.34 4.44
C LEU A 23 -3.99 -3.15 3.85
N VAL A 24 -3.03 -2.62 4.60
CA VAL A 24 -2.21 -1.46 4.20
C VAL A 24 -0.73 -1.84 4.20
N HIS A 25 0.05 -1.24 3.31
CA HIS A 25 1.47 -1.55 3.22
C HIS A 25 2.30 -0.33 2.79
N SER A 26 3.36 -0.05 3.53
CA SER A 26 4.38 0.94 3.16
C SER A 26 5.65 0.22 2.75
N ARG A 27 6.06 0.39 1.48
CA ARG A 27 7.24 -0.27 0.93
C ARG A 27 8.46 0.65 1.01
N PHE A 28 9.54 0.18 1.62
CA PHE A 28 10.86 0.80 1.45
C PHE A 28 11.49 0.25 0.15
N SER A 29 11.87 1.14 -0.76
CA SER A 29 12.41 0.80 -2.07
C SER A 29 13.86 1.24 -2.20
N THR A 30 14.69 0.44 -2.86
CA THR A 30 16.04 0.83 -3.27
C THR A 30 16.07 1.64 -4.58
N ASN A 31 14.91 1.82 -5.23
CA ASN A 31 14.76 2.65 -6.44
C ASN A 31 14.58 4.13 -6.08
N THR A 32 15.18 5.02 -6.88
CA THR A 32 15.02 6.49 -6.73
C THR A 32 13.66 6.99 -7.21
N LEU A 33 13.06 6.36 -8.23
CA LEU A 33 11.75 6.72 -8.77
C LEU A 33 10.67 5.70 -8.40
N GLY A 34 9.48 6.20 -8.10
CA GLY A 34 8.30 5.38 -7.80
C GLY A 34 7.69 4.79 -9.07
N HIS A 35 7.22 3.54 -8.97
CA HIS A 35 6.39 2.91 -9.99
C HIS A 35 5.09 2.41 -9.34
N TRP A 36 3.95 2.92 -9.81
CA TRP A 36 2.63 2.59 -9.28
C TRP A 36 2.34 1.09 -9.23
N LYS A 37 2.76 0.34 -10.25
CA LYS A 37 2.54 -1.11 -10.34
C LYS A 37 3.27 -1.93 -9.27
N LEU A 38 4.26 -1.36 -8.59
CA LEU A 38 5.03 -2.00 -7.52
C LEU A 38 4.54 -1.63 -6.12
N ALA A 39 3.53 -0.76 -6.00
CA ALA A 39 2.90 -0.48 -4.72
C ALA A 39 2.11 -1.71 -4.27
N HIS A 40 2.31 -2.11 -3.02
CA HIS A 40 1.48 -3.09 -2.33
C HIS A 40 0.28 -2.37 -1.66
N PRO A 41 -0.80 -3.08 -1.31
CA PRO A 41 -1.01 -4.54 -1.43
C PRO A 41 -1.22 -5.02 -2.87
N TYR A 42 -0.73 -6.23 -3.17
CA TYR A 42 -1.19 -7.00 -4.32
C TYR A 42 -2.58 -7.58 -4.04
N ARG A 43 -3.22 -8.14 -5.06
CA ARG A 43 -4.61 -8.66 -5.00
C ARG A 43 -4.90 -9.53 -3.77
N TYR A 44 -3.91 -10.30 -3.32
CA TYR A 44 -4.06 -11.26 -2.21
C TYR A 44 -2.95 -11.20 -1.16
N LEU A 45 -1.96 -10.31 -1.30
CA LEU A 45 -0.75 -10.34 -0.47
C LEU A 45 -0.16 -8.95 -0.27
N ALA A 46 0.26 -8.68 0.96
CA ALA A 46 1.25 -7.66 1.26
C ALA A 46 2.49 -8.35 1.84
N HIS A 47 3.65 -8.10 1.25
CA HIS A 47 4.90 -8.74 1.64
C HIS A 47 5.85 -7.73 2.28
N ASN A 48 6.34 -8.04 3.48
CA ASN A 48 7.38 -7.28 4.18
C ASN A 48 8.68 -8.10 4.18
N GLY A 49 9.59 -7.78 3.26
CA GLY A 49 10.89 -8.43 3.15
C GLY A 49 11.32 -8.57 1.70
N GLU A 50 12.38 -9.35 1.50
CA GLU A 50 12.89 -9.73 0.18
C GLU A 50 12.75 -11.25 0.03
N ASN A 51 12.32 -11.71 -1.15
CA ASN A 51 12.28 -13.14 -1.43
C ASN A 51 13.69 -13.60 -1.76
N GLN A 52 14.35 -14.29 -0.82
CA GLN A 52 15.63 -14.92 -1.15
C GLN A 52 15.36 -16.18 -1.99
N HIS A 53 15.84 -16.20 -3.23
CA HIS A 53 16.00 -17.44 -3.96
C HIS A 53 17.14 -18.24 -3.33
N ARG A 54 16.82 -19.43 -2.82
CA ARG A 54 17.77 -20.53 -2.81
C ARG A 54 17.60 -21.32 -4.09
#